data_AF-A0A970DZC2-F1
#
_entry.id   AF-A0A970DZC2-F1
#
_cell.length_a   1.000
_cell.length_b   1.000
_cell.length_c   1.000
_cell.angle_alpha   90.00
_cell.angle_beta   90.00
_cell.angle_gamma   90.00
#
_symmetry.space_group_name_H-M   'P 1'
#
loop_
_entity.id
_entity.type
_entity.pdbx_description
1 polymer ?
#
loop_
_entity_poly.entity_id
_entity_poly.type
_entity_poly.pdbx_seq_one_letter_code
_entity_poly.pdbx_strand_id
1 'polypeptide(L)'
;MRYLRVVLAFLMMLNLSGAVLAQSSSEEGVEMEWIRYEVEDAAQLVDLRLTQTTKGYSGRGYAVGFTNDTGSATFPVAVEEDGIYEVAIGYRAPHGEKYAVFLLNDEAIGNVCLPASQSFSQAHAGKVFLNKGINLLTIEKGWGWYELDYIALRRAETIKLPMVSAEPINPNATPEARALLQFLTDNFGKRIIAGQQEYNGSLMRDTTYIKRITGKEPALLGLDLMDYSPSRVERGTKSQDIEAAIEWHKRGGIVAFTWHWNAPKGLEANGREWWSGFYTDATHFDVAAALADPESEDYQLILRDIDAIALQLKRLQDEGVPVLWRPLHEAEGGWFWWGAKGAEPCKELWKLLYHRLTEHHQLNNLIWVWNSISPEWYPGDEYVDIVSCDIYTQPLSYGPSAAEFERLLQLGERPKIVAMAENGGIPDPDAAQAYGAMWGWFMTWNGDILRDWNDSEHLKNVYNHPLVITLDELELRSIF
;
A
#
# COMPACT_ATOMS: atom_id res chain seq x y z
N MET A 1 16.40 -59.15 -5.99
CA MET A 1 16.41 -60.44 -6.71
C MET A 1 15.46 -61.40 -5.98
N ARG A 2 14.30 -61.73 -6.60
CA ARG A 2 13.31 -62.82 -6.30
C ARG A 2 12.63 -62.84 -4.90
N TYR A 3 11.31 -62.55 -4.78
CA TYR A 3 10.11 -63.46 -4.84
C TYR A 3 10.17 -64.62 -3.81
N LEU A 4 9.17 -65.11 -3.07
CA LEU A 4 7.72 -64.91 -2.82
C LEU A 4 7.29 -66.07 -1.86
N ARG A 5 6.25 -65.91 -1.00
CA ARG A 5 5.24 -66.91 -0.48
C ARG A 5 4.64 -66.35 0.83
N VAL A 6 3.39 -65.83 0.94
CA VAL A 6 2.02 -66.38 0.84
C VAL A 6 1.82 -67.59 1.77
N VAL A 7 0.94 -67.56 2.79
CA VAL A 7 -0.47 -68.06 2.74
C VAL A 7 -1.23 -67.79 4.08
N LEU A 8 -2.46 -67.22 3.95
CA LEU A 8 -3.78 -67.39 4.64
C LEU A 8 -3.90 -67.60 6.18
N ALA A 9 -5.02 -67.34 6.88
CA ALA A 9 -6.28 -66.58 6.77
C ALA A 9 -7.22 -67.09 7.92
N PHE A 10 -8.07 -66.23 8.51
CA PHE A 10 -9.43 -66.44 9.11
C PHE A 10 -9.69 -65.28 10.12
N LEU A 11 -10.55 -64.27 9.95
CA LEU A 11 -11.94 -64.05 9.46
C LEU A 11 -13.04 -64.33 10.51
N MET A 12 -13.57 -63.26 11.13
CA MET A 12 -15.00 -62.94 11.35
C MET A 12 -15.14 -61.70 12.27
N MET A 13 -15.55 -60.55 11.75
CA MET A 13 -16.93 -60.05 11.51
C MET A 13 -17.55 -59.34 12.71
N LEU A 14 -17.71 -58.02 12.58
CA LEU A 14 -18.91 -57.30 13.00
C LEU A 14 -19.10 -56.11 12.05
N ASN A 15 -20.25 -56.11 11.39
CA ASN A 15 -20.69 -55.15 10.38
C ASN A 15 -21.77 -54.23 10.98
N LEU A 16 -22.03 -53.15 10.23
CA LEU A 16 -23.12 -52.15 10.32
C LEU A 16 -22.73 -50.86 11.08
N SER A 17 -22.21 -49.81 10.43
CA SER A 17 -22.80 -48.91 9.41
C SER A 17 -23.88 -47.98 9.96
N GLY A 18 -23.57 -46.68 10.02
CA GLY A 18 -24.56 -45.64 10.27
C GLY A 18 -23.98 -44.37 10.89
N ALA A 19 -23.15 -43.62 10.14
CA ALA A 19 -22.91 -42.21 10.42
C ALA A 19 -22.87 -41.45 9.10
N VAL A 20 -23.87 -40.59 8.94
CA VAL A 20 -24.07 -39.65 7.84
C VAL A 20 -22.86 -38.71 7.79
N LEU A 21 -22.03 -38.85 6.76
CA LEU A 21 -21.13 -37.78 6.35
C LEU A 21 -21.91 -36.89 5.40
N ALA A 22 -22.15 -35.66 5.84
CA ALA A 22 -22.61 -34.59 4.98
C ALA A 22 -21.61 -34.43 3.84
N GLN A 23 -22.05 -34.70 2.61
CA GLN A 23 -21.38 -34.23 1.41
C GLN A 23 -21.49 -32.71 1.43
N SER A 24 -20.41 -32.01 1.81
CA SER A 24 -20.18 -30.67 1.28
C SER A 24 -19.80 -30.86 -0.18
N SER A 25 -20.73 -30.56 -1.08
CA SER A 25 -20.40 -30.30 -2.48
C SER A 25 -19.49 -29.08 -2.49
N SER A 26 -18.18 -29.28 -2.48
CA SER A 26 -17.26 -28.30 -3.04
C SER A 26 -17.59 -28.26 -4.53
N GLU A 27 -18.19 -27.15 -4.99
CA GLU A 27 -18.06 -26.80 -6.40
C GLU A 27 -16.57 -26.78 -6.70
N GLU A 28 -16.11 -27.74 -7.50
CA GLU A 28 -14.78 -27.72 -8.10
C GLU A 28 -14.66 -26.39 -8.83
N GLY A 29 -13.88 -25.46 -8.29
CA GLY A 29 -13.55 -24.21 -8.96
C GLY A 29 -12.90 -24.57 -10.28
N VAL A 30 -13.62 -24.39 -11.37
CA VAL A 30 -13.04 -24.46 -12.71
C VAL A 30 -11.98 -23.36 -12.76
N GLU A 31 -10.71 -23.75 -12.73
CA GLU A 31 -9.62 -22.82 -12.97
C GLU A 31 -9.83 -22.29 -14.39
N MET A 32 -10.32 -21.05 -14.50
CA MET A 32 -10.67 -20.45 -15.79
C MET A 32 -9.43 -20.47 -16.68
N GLU A 33 -9.54 -21.05 -17.88
CA GLU A 33 -8.39 -21.20 -18.78
C GLU A 33 -7.94 -19.83 -19.28
N TRP A 34 -6.62 -19.66 -19.45
CA TRP A 34 -6.05 -18.46 -20.05
C TRP A 34 -6.45 -18.37 -21.53
N ILE A 35 -7.11 -17.28 -21.91
CA ILE A 35 -7.41 -16.94 -23.30
C ILE A 35 -6.22 -16.18 -23.87
N ARG A 36 -5.53 -16.78 -24.85
CA ARG A 36 -4.37 -16.17 -25.51
C ARG A 36 -4.79 -15.36 -26.74
N TYR A 37 -4.10 -14.24 -26.93
CA TYR A 37 -4.15 -13.36 -28.08
C TYR A 37 -2.74 -13.27 -28.66
N GLU A 38 -2.52 -13.99 -29.76
CA GLU A 38 -1.22 -14.11 -30.40
C GLU A 38 -0.80 -12.79 -31.06
N VAL A 39 0.48 -12.44 -30.98
CA VAL A 39 0.97 -11.13 -31.48
C VAL A 39 0.82 -10.97 -32.99
N GLU A 40 0.80 -12.07 -33.75
CA GLU A 40 0.52 -12.02 -35.19
C GLU A 40 -0.92 -11.66 -35.55
N ASP A 41 -1.83 -11.70 -34.57
CA ASP A 41 -3.24 -11.31 -34.71
C ASP A 41 -3.53 -9.95 -34.03
N ALA A 42 -2.49 -9.25 -33.57
CA ALA A 42 -2.59 -7.89 -33.03
C ALA A 42 -3.16 -6.91 -34.09
N ALA A 43 -4.00 -5.97 -33.65
CA ALA A 43 -4.59 -4.97 -34.54
C ALA A 43 -3.55 -3.99 -35.09
N GLN A 44 -2.47 -3.75 -34.34
CA GLN A 44 -1.41 -2.85 -34.73
C GLN A 44 -0.06 -3.32 -34.20
N LEU A 45 0.96 -3.26 -35.07
CA LEU A 45 2.37 -3.40 -34.73
C LEU A 45 3.09 -2.15 -35.24
N VAL A 46 3.66 -1.35 -34.34
CA VAL A 46 4.42 -0.13 -34.68
C VAL A 46 5.89 -0.41 -34.46
N ASP A 47 6.73 -0.25 -35.49
CA ASP A 47 8.18 -0.54 -35.47
C ASP A 47 8.58 -1.98 -35.09
N LEU A 48 7.63 -2.90 -35.05
CA LEU A 48 7.86 -4.31 -34.81
C LEU A 48 7.77 -5.12 -36.11
N ARG A 49 8.45 -6.26 -36.13
CA ARG A 49 8.35 -7.25 -37.20
C ARG A 49 8.13 -8.64 -36.61
N LEU A 50 7.35 -9.46 -37.31
CA LEU A 50 7.13 -10.86 -36.96
C LEU A 50 8.29 -11.72 -37.46
N THR A 51 8.66 -12.73 -36.68
CA THR A 51 9.69 -13.73 -37.03
C THR A 51 9.33 -15.10 -36.43
N GLN A 52 10.08 -16.13 -36.85
CA GLN A 52 9.91 -17.54 -36.46
C GLN A 52 11.26 -18.21 -36.14
N THR A 53 12.32 -17.42 -35.97
CA THR A 53 13.70 -17.92 -35.97
C THR A 53 14.09 -18.68 -34.70
N THR A 54 13.49 -18.34 -33.57
CA THR A 54 13.73 -19.05 -32.30
C THR A 54 12.57 -20.00 -32.02
N LYS A 55 12.85 -21.17 -31.42
CA LYS A 55 11.80 -22.15 -31.09
C LYS A 55 11.12 -21.81 -29.76
N GLY A 56 9.90 -22.31 -29.59
CA GLY A 56 9.17 -22.27 -28.31
C GLY A 56 8.13 -21.16 -28.18
N TYR A 57 7.89 -20.36 -29.23
CA TYR A 57 6.78 -19.40 -29.32
C TYR A 57 5.44 -20.12 -29.53
N SER A 58 4.32 -19.46 -29.24
CA SER A 58 2.96 -19.93 -29.56
C SER A 58 2.45 -19.40 -30.89
N GLY A 59 1.34 -19.95 -31.38
CA GLY A 59 0.80 -19.54 -32.67
C GLY A 59 1.76 -19.74 -33.84
N ARG A 60 1.92 -18.70 -34.65
CA ARG A 60 2.59 -18.69 -35.96
C ARG A 60 3.90 -17.90 -35.95
N GLY A 61 4.21 -17.18 -34.89
CA GLY A 61 5.44 -16.40 -34.79
C GLY A 61 5.45 -15.52 -33.54
N TYR A 62 6.40 -14.60 -33.50
CA TYR A 62 6.51 -13.65 -32.41
C TYR A 62 7.09 -12.33 -32.93
N ALA A 63 6.86 -11.24 -32.20
CA ALA A 63 7.33 -9.90 -32.55
C ALA A 63 8.71 -9.61 -31.97
N VAL A 64 9.55 -8.98 -32.81
CA VAL A 64 10.84 -8.38 -32.42
C VAL A 64 10.88 -6.94 -32.92
N GLY A 65 11.82 -6.15 -32.40
CA GLY A 65 12.01 -4.76 -32.86
C GLY A 65 11.66 -3.70 -31.82
N PHE A 66 11.46 -4.08 -30.56
CA PHE A 66 11.42 -3.16 -29.41
C PHE A 66 12.80 -2.50 -29.17
N THR A 67 13.31 -1.79 -30.17
CA THR A 67 14.54 -0.99 -30.15
C THR A 67 14.25 0.50 -30.42
N ASN A 68 13.17 0.80 -31.16
CA ASN A 68 12.70 2.16 -31.40
C ASN A 68 11.75 2.59 -30.28
N ASP A 69 11.81 3.86 -29.86
CA ASP A 69 10.98 4.37 -28.75
C ASP A 69 9.47 4.28 -29.01
N THR A 70 9.08 4.23 -30.28
CA THR A 70 7.71 4.05 -30.78
C THR A 70 7.27 2.58 -30.89
N GLY A 71 8.12 1.63 -30.53
CA GLY A 71 7.84 0.20 -30.64
C GLY A 71 6.64 -0.24 -29.80
N SER A 72 5.56 -0.71 -30.43
CA SER A 72 4.35 -1.14 -29.71
C SER A 72 3.56 -2.23 -30.43
N ALA A 73 2.81 -3.02 -29.65
CA ALA A 73 1.83 -4.00 -30.13
C ALA A 73 0.48 -3.80 -29.43
N THR A 74 -0.60 -3.62 -30.20
CA THR A 74 -1.95 -3.35 -29.68
C THR A 74 -2.90 -4.52 -29.99
N PHE A 75 -3.53 -5.05 -28.95
CA PHE A 75 -4.41 -6.21 -29.00
C PHE A 75 -5.86 -5.80 -28.71
N PRO A 76 -6.81 -6.04 -29.64
CA PRO A 76 -8.22 -5.89 -29.35
C PRO A 76 -8.72 -7.12 -28.58
N VAL A 77 -9.14 -6.91 -27.34
CA VAL A 77 -9.61 -7.96 -26.44
C VAL A 77 -11.11 -7.78 -26.23
N ALA A 78 -11.90 -8.76 -26.62
CA ALA A 78 -13.35 -8.75 -26.44
C ALA A 78 -13.74 -9.53 -25.17
N VAL A 79 -14.50 -8.91 -24.28
CA VAL A 79 -15.07 -9.55 -23.09
C VAL A 79 -16.60 -9.44 -23.07
N GLU A 80 -17.28 -10.48 -22.56
CA GLU A 80 -18.75 -10.58 -22.61
C GLU A 80 -19.46 -9.78 -21.51
N GLU A 81 -18.75 -9.52 -20.41
CA GLU A 81 -19.22 -8.82 -19.22
C GLU A 81 -18.12 -7.90 -18.69
N ASP A 82 -18.54 -6.84 -17.99
CA ASP A 82 -17.62 -6.03 -17.20
C ASP A 82 -16.96 -6.91 -16.12
N GLY A 83 -15.66 -6.75 -15.89
CA GLY A 83 -15.00 -7.50 -14.83
C GLY A 83 -13.49 -7.35 -14.79
N ILE A 84 -12.90 -7.95 -13.75
CA ILE A 84 -11.45 -7.98 -13.58
C ILE A 84 -10.88 -9.17 -14.35
N TYR A 85 -9.77 -8.91 -15.04
CA TYR A 85 -9.00 -9.92 -15.75
C TYR A 85 -7.56 -9.84 -15.30
N GLU A 86 -7.00 -10.99 -14.97
CA GLU A 86 -5.56 -11.19 -14.86
C GLU A 86 -4.96 -11.15 -16.27
N VAL A 87 -3.85 -10.43 -16.43
CA VAL A 87 -3.14 -10.33 -17.71
C VAL A 87 -1.76 -10.95 -17.55
N ALA A 88 -1.34 -11.69 -18.55
CA ALA A 88 0.01 -12.20 -18.66
C ALA A 88 0.59 -11.92 -20.05
N ILE A 89 1.92 -11.76 -20.11
CA ILE A 89 2.67 -11.52 -21.34
C ILE A 89 3.52 -12.75 -21.61
N GLY A 90 3.32 -13.37 -22.78
CA GLY A 90 4.24 -14.35 -23.33
C GLY A 90 5.43 -13.62 -23.96
N TYR A 91 6.64 -13.89 -23.49
CA TYR A 91 7.82 -13.12 -23.89
C TYR A 91 9.11 -13.95 -23.90
N ARG A 92 10.16 -13.39 -24.50
CA ARG A 92 11.55 -13.79 -24.26
C ARG A 92 12.44 -12.57 -24.05
N ALA A 93 13.24 -12.55 -22.98
CA ALA A 93 14.20 -11.50 -22.67
C ALA A 93 15.64 -12.06 -22.59
N PRO A 94 16.30 -12.31 -23.74
CA PRO A 94 17.61 -12.98 -23.77
C PRO A 94 18.76 -12.09 -23.27
N HIS A 95 18.53 -10.79 -23.13
CA HIS A 95 19.53 -9.77 -22.79
C HIS A 95 19.40 -9.26 -21.35
N GLY A 96 18.94 -10.11 -20.43
CA GLY A 96 18.68 -9.74 -19.02
C GLY A 96 17.27 -9.21 -18.79
N GLU A 97 16.93 -8.92 -17.52
CA GLU A 97 15.64 -8.35 -17.12
C GLU A 97 15.31 -7.07 -17.91
N LYS A 98 14.03 -6.91 -18.26
CA LYS A 98 13.48 -5.75 -18.96
C LYS A 98 12.17 -5.31 -18.32
N TYR A 99 11.70 -4.14 -18.72
CA TYR A 99 10.38 -3.63 -18.40
C TYR A 99 9.67 -3.23 -19.69
N ALA A 100 8.42 -3.66 -19.85
CA ALA A 100 7.52 -3.18 -20.88
C ALA A 100 6.54 -2.18 -20.27
N VAL A 101 6.12 -1.16 -21.02
CA VAL A 101 5.05 -0.26 -20.58
C VAL A 101 3.72 -0.87 -21.02
N PHE A 102 2.75 -0.97 -20.11
CA PHE A 102 1.45 -1.58 -20.37
C PHE A 102 0.36 -0.51 -20.33
N LEU A 103 -0.45 -0.47 -21.39
CA LEU A 103 -1.57 0.45 -21.53
C LEU A 103 -2.88 -0.31 -21.65
N LEU A 104 -3.93 0.26 -21.07
CA LEU A 104 -5.33 -0.13 -21.26
C LEU A 104 -6.07 1.05 -21.88
N ASN A 105 -6.66 0.87 -23.06
CA ASN A 105 -7.42 1.90 -23.77
C ASN A 105 -6.65 3.23 -23.91
N ASP A 106 -5.40 3.14 -24.34
CA ASP A 106 -4.44 4.26 -24.53
C ASP A 106 -3.95 4.95 -23.24
N GLU A 107 -4.35 4.46 -22.06
CA GLU A 107 -3.86 4.95 -20.78
C GLU A 107 -2.79 4.01 -20.21
N ALA A 108 -1.62 4.56 -19.86
CA ALA A 108 -0.55 3.78 -19.23
C ALA A 108 -0.95 3.38 -17.80
N ILE A 109 -1.02 2.07 -17.56
CA ILE A 109 -1.40 1.49 -16.27
C ILE A 109 -0.21 0.94 -15.48
N GLY A 110 0.98 0.86 -16.08
CA GLY A 110 2.21 0.57 -15.35
C GLY A 110 3.31 -0.07 -16.20
N ASN A 111 4.39 -0.46 -15.52
CA ASN A 111 5.47 -1.23 -16.13
C ASN A 111 5.35 -2.71 -15.73
N VAL A 112 5.56 -3.61 -16.68
CA VAL A 112 5.60 -5.05 -16.43
C VAL A 112 7.04 -5.52 -16.47
N CYS A 113 7.50 -6.10 -15.36
CA CYS A 113 8.81 -6.75 -15.30
C CYS A 113 8.82 -8.02 -16.15
N LEU A 114 9.83 -8.12 -17.01
CA LEU A 114 10.12 -9.25 -17.86
C LEU A 114 11.47 -9.84 -17.42
N PRO A 115 11.47 -10.81 -16.49
CA PRO A 115 12.69 -11.47 -16.02
C PRO A 115 13.58 -11.99 -17.15
N ALA A 116 14.89 -12.06 -16.90
CA ALA A 116 15.81 -12.62 -17.88
C ALA A 116 15.42 -14.06 -18.26
N SER A 117 15.21 -14.32 -19.55
CA SER A 117 14.83 -15.65 -20.03
C SER A 117 15.43 -15.97 -21.39
N GLN A 118 16.08 -17.14 -21.48
CA GLN A 118 16.67 -17.67 -22.72
C GLN A 118 15.67 -18.48 -23.56
N SER A 119 14.50 -18.81 -23.00
CA SER A 119 13.36 -19.42 -23.69
C SER A 119 12.12 -18.54 -23.57
N PHE A 120 11.11 -18.78 -24.38
CA PHE A 120 9.81 -18.16 -24.15
C PHE A 120 9.27 -18.56 -22.77
N SER A 121 8.74 -17.57 -22.06
CA SER A 121 8.20 -17.68 -20.71
C SER A 121 7.00 -16.73 -20.57
N GLN A 122 6.35 -16.75 -19.43
CA GLN A 122 5.20 -15.91 -19.12
C GLN A 122 5.54 -14.99 -17.94
N ALA A 123 5.26 -13.70 -18.09
CA ALA A 123 5.31 -12.71 -17.02
C ALA A 123 3.88 -12.29 -16.67
N HIS A 124 3.61 -12.11 -15.38
CA HIS A 124 2.32 -11.60 -14.91
C HIS A 124 2.31 -10.07 -15.03
N ALA A 125 1.32 -9.54 -15.74
CA ALA A 125 1.16 -8.11 -16.01
C ALA A 125 0.16 -7.42 -15.07
N GLY A 126 -0.32 -8.13 -14.06
CA GLY A 126 -1.27 -7.61 -13.08
C GLY A 126 -2.73 -7.92 -13.44
N LYS A 127 -3.63 -7.20 -12.77
CA LYS A 127 -5.08 -7.28 -12.99
C LYS A 127 -5.57 -5.98 -13.61
N VAL A 128 -6.51 -6.07 -14.54
CA VAL A 128 -7.15 -4.93 -15.20
C VAL A 128 -8.67 -5.10 -15.20
N PHE A 129 -9.41 -3.99 -15.12
CA PHE A 129 -10.85 -3.98 -15.31
C PHE A 129 -11.15 -3.75 -16.79
N LEU A 130 -11.89 -4.68 -17.39
CA LEU A 130 -12.30 -4.61 -18.79
C LEU A 130 -13.79 -4.37 -18.86
N ASN A 131 -14.20 -3.41 -19.70
CA ASN A 131 -15.59 -3.16 -20.00
C ASN A 131 -16.10 -4.19 -21.01
N LYS A 132 -17.38 -4.57 -20.93
CA LYS A 132 -18.05 -5.39 -21.93
C LYS A 132 -17.82 -4.83 -23.33
N GLY A 133 -17.42 -5.71 -24.24
CA GLY A 133 -17.04 -5.35 -25.60
C GLY A 133 -15.53 -5.32 -25.78
N ILE A 134 -15.06 -4.49 -26.71
CA ILE A 134 -13.66 -4.44 -27.11
C ILE A 134 -12.91 -3.46 -26.21
N ASN A 135 -11.81 -3.93 -25.62
CA ASN A 135 -10.82 -3.14 -24.92
C ASN A 135 -9.49 -3.27 -25.67
N LEU A 136 -8.64 -2.23 -25.61
CA LEU A 136 -7.33 -2.24 -26.24
C LEU A 136 -6.26 -2.46 -25.18
N LEU A 137 -5.52 -3.55 -25.30
CA LEU A 137 -4.34 -3.81 -24.48
C LEU A 137 -3.08 -3.58 -25.32
N THR A 138 -2.22 -2.66 -24.88
CA THR A 138 -1.03 -2.28 -25.64
C THR A 138 0.24 -2.51 -24.84
N ILE A 139 1.21 -3.19 -25.46
CA ILE A 139 2.56 -3.38 -24.92
C ILE A 139 3.50 -2.45 -25.68
N GLU A 140 4.04 -1.47 -24.99
CA GLU A 140 5.04 -0.53 -25.51
C GLU A 140 6.44 -0.90 -25.05
N LYS A 141 7.45 -0.45 -25.82
CA LYS A 141 8.86 -0.79 -25.68
C LYS A 141 9.38 -0.79 -24.23
N GLY A 142 9.12 0.25 -23.44
CA GLY A 142 9.76 0.42 -22.14
C GLY A 142 11.30 0.37 -22.25
N TRP A 143 11.96 -0.61 -21.63
CA TRP A 143 13.42 -0.81 -21.75
C TRP A 143 13.82 -1.44 -23.09
N GLY A 144 12.91 -2.10 -23.78
CA GLY A 144 13.12 -2.73 -25.08
C GLY A 144 13.97 -4.01 -25.03
N TRP A 145 14.49 -4.43 -26.17
CA TRP A 145 15.38 -5.61 -26.31
C TRP A 145 14.82 -6.93 -25.77
N TYR A 146 13.49 -7.06 -25.77
CA TYR A 146 12.76 -8.30 -25.56
C TYR A 146 11.95 -8.66 -26.81
N GLU A 147 11.39 -9.86 -26.80
CA GLU A 147 10.58 -10.44 -27.85
C GLU A 147 9.20 -10.77 -27.27
N LEU A 148 8.14 -10.42 -28.00
CA LEU A 148 6.74 -10.58 -27.55
C LEU A 148 6.07 -11.69 -28.35
N ASP A 149 5.44 -12.63 -27.66
CA ASP A 149 4.78 -13.81 -28.24
C ASP A 149 3.26 -13.61 -28.26
N TYR A 150 2.67 -13.37 -27.09
CA TYR A 150 1.23 -13.17 -26.93
C TYR A 150 0.94 -12.32 -25.69
N ILE A 151 -0.30 -11.87 -25.58
CA ILE A 151 -0.91 -11.57 -24.28
C ILE A 151 -1.95 -12.64 -23.95
N ALA A 152 -2.14 -12.93 -22.67
CA ALA A 152 -3.14 -13.87 -22.20
C ALA A 152 -4.00 -13.21 -21.12
N LEU A 153 -5.28 -13.54 -21.12
CA LEU A 153 -6.23 -13.07 -20.11
C LEU A 153 -6.92 -14.23 -19.43
N ARG A 154 -7.18 -14.07 -18.14
CA ARG A 154 -8.03 -14.96 -17.36
C ARG A 154 -8.93 -14.12 -16.48
N ARG A 155 -10.22 -14.43 -16.42
CA ARG A 155 -11.13 -13.72 -15.50
C ARG A 155 -10.63 -13.88 -14.06
N ALA A 156 -10.56 -12.78 -13.33
CA ALA A 156 -10.19 -12.74 -11.93
C ALA A 156 -11.40 -12.32 -11.10
N GLU A 157 -11.45 -12.80 -9.85
CA GLU A 157 -12.42 -12.32 -8.89
C GLU A 157 -12.01 -10.95 -8.33
N THR A 158 -13.01 -10.14 -7.99
CA THR A 158 -12.87 -8.98 -7.10
C THR A 158 -12.24 -9.40 -5.78
N ILE A 159 -11.40 -8.53 -5.22
CA ILE A 159 -10.71 -8.80 -3.96
C ILE A 159 -11.74 -9.08 -2.87
N LYS A 160 -11.61 -10.26 -2.25
CA LYS A 160 -12.42 -10.66 -1.10
C LYS A 160 -11.71 -10.23 0.17
N LEU A 161 -12.37 -9.38 0.96
CA LEU A 161 -11.79 -8.86 2.18
C LEU A 161 -11.92 -9.86 3.32
N PRO A 162 -10.84 -10.08 4.09
CA PRO A 162 -10.91 -10.86 5.31
C PRO A 162 -11.68 -10.09 6.40
N MET A 163 -12.19 -10.83 7.39
CA MET A 163 -12.68 -10.20 8.61
C MET A 163 -11.50 -9.67 9.41
N VAL A 164 -11.55 -8.39 9.77
CA VAL A 164 -10.54 -7.71 10.61
C VAL A 164 -11.09 -7.51 12.03
N SER A 165 -10.20 -7.43 13.02
CA SER A 165 -10.56 -7.21 14.41
C SER A 165 -10.55 -5.72 14.77
N ALA A 166 -11.52 -5.30 15.57
CA ALA A 166 -11.54 -3.98 16.21
C ALA A 166 -10.82 -3.95 17.58
N GLU A 167 -10.19 -5.04 17.98
CA GLU A 167 -9.44 -5.12 19.24
C GLU A 167 -8.05 -4.48 19.06
N PRO A 168 -7.74 -3.40 19.82
CA PRO A 168 -6.42 -2.78 19.74
C PRO A 168 -5.35 -3.67 20.37
N ILE A 169 -4.13 -3.61 19.85
CA ILE A 169 -2.97 -4.34 20.39
C ILE A 169 -2.65 -3.94 21.83
N ASN A 170 -2.98 -2.70 22.21
CA ASN A 170 -2.86 -2.21 23.57
C ASN A 170 -4.12 -2.54 24.38
N PRO A 171 -4.08 -3.46 25.36
CA PRO A 171 -5.23 -3.80 26.19
C PRO A 171 -5.70 -2.66 27.08
N ASN A 172 -4.89 -1.63 27.29
CA ASN A 172 -5.24 -0.44 28.06
C ASN A 172 -5.73 0.73 27.18
N ALA A 173 -5.95 0.49 25.87
CA ALA A 173 -6.41 1.51 24.94
C ALA A 173 -7.62 2.28 25.50
N THR A 174 -7.55 3.60 25.38
CA THR A 174 -8.60 4.54 25.80
C THR A 174 -9.94 4.24 25.11
N PRO A 175 -11.08 4.59 25.72
CA PRO A 175 -12.39 4.46 25.08
C PRO A 175 -12.44 5.09 23.69
N GLU A 176 -11.82 6.25 23.50
CA GLU A 176 -11.81 7.02 22.26
C GLU A 176 -10.99 6.30 21.17
N ALA A 177 -9.84 5.71 21.52
CA ALA A 177 -9.04 4.91 20.58
C ALA A 177 -9.79 3.63 20.17
N ARG A 178 -10.47 2.97 21.12
CA ARG A 178 -11.32 1.80 20.81
C ARG A 178 -12.49 2.18 19.91
N ALA A 179 -13.13 3.31 20.16
CA ALA A 179 -14.24 3.80 19.35
C ALA A 179 -13.79 4.12 17.91
N LEU A 180 -12.62 4.75 17.76
CA LEU A 180 -12.02 5.00 16.45
C LEU A 180 -11.70 3.69 15.73
N LEU A 181 -11.02 2.73 16.37
CA LEU A 181 -10.69 1.46 15.73
C LEU A 181 -11.93 0.64 15.33
N GLN A 182 -12.98 0.68 16.15
CA GLN A 182 -14.28 0.09 15.81
C GLN A 182 -14.91 0.78 14.60
N PHE A 183 -14.93 2.12 14.56
CA PHE A 183 -15.43 2.87 13.42
C PHE A 183 -14.68 2.52 12.13
N LEU A 184 -13.34 2.43 12.18
CA LEU A 184 -12.53 2.03 11.04
C LEU A 184 -12.87 0.60 10.58
N THR A 185 -13.01 -0.32 11.52
CA THR A 185 -13.39 -1.72 11.26
C THR A 185 -14.78 -1.84 10.62
N ASP A 186 -15.75 -1.07 11.11
CA ASP A 186 -17.13 -1.10 10.62
C ASP A 186 -17.26 -0.60 9.19
N ASN A 187 -16.38 0.31 8.78
CA ASN A 187 -16.36 0.92 7.45
C ASN A 187 -15.38 0.25 6.48
N PHE A 188 -14.36 -0.46 6.97
CA PHE A 188 -13.39 -1.14 6.13
C PHE A 188 -14.08 -2.10 5.16
N GLY A 189 -13.79 -1.95 3.87
CA GLY A 189 -14.44 -2.71 2.81
C GLY A 189 -15.78 -2.21 2.32
N LYS A 190 -16.37 -1.22 2.98
CA LYS A 190 -17.70 -0.66 2.63
C LYS A 190 -17.61 0.79 2.17
N ARG A 191 -16.70 1.55 2.78
CA ARG A 191 -16.53 2.99 2.59
C ARG A 191 -15.04 3.33 2.70
N ILE A 192 -14.63 4.45 2.09
CA ILE A 192 -13.25 4.94 2.11
C ILE A 192 -13.24 6.30 2.83
N ILE A 193 -12.41 6.47 3.85
CA ILE A 193 -12.33 7.74 4.58
C ILE A 193 -11.43 8.72 3.80
N ALA A 194 -11.93 9.94 3.55
CA ALA A 194 -11.15 10.97 2.89
C ALA A 194 -10.16 11.60 3.87
N GLY A 195 -8.88 11.56 3.54
CA GLY A 195 -7.80 12.17 4.32
C GLY A 195 -7.01 13.21 3.54
N GLN A 196 -6.45 14.18 4.26
CA GLN A 196 -5.53 15.18 3.71
C GLN A 196 -4.41 15.43 4.70
N GLN A 197 -3.16 15.37 4.24
CA GLN A 197 -2.01 15.84 5.00
C GLN A 197 -1.97 17.38 4.95
N GLU A 198 -1.73 18.01 6.10
CA GLU A 198 -1.36 19.43 6.18
C GLU A 198 0.15 19.58 6.44
N TYR A 199 0.68 20.74 6.05
CA TYR A 199 2.04 21.15 6.37
C TYR A 199 2.03 22.06 7.60
N ASN A 200 2.92 21.84 8.57
CA ASN A 200 3.02 22.70 9.75
C ASN A 200 3.20 24.18 9.34
N GLY A 201 2.37 25.06 9.88
CA GLY A 201 2.35 26.49 9.53
C GLY A 201 1.62 26.83 8.21
N SER A 202 0.97 25.86 7.54
CA SER A 202 0.15 26.11 6.35
C SER A 202 -1.11 26.94 6.66
N LEU A 203 -1.55 26.95 7.93
CA LEU A 203 -2.85 27.45 8.39
C LEU A 203 -4.04 26.73 7.72
N MET A 204 -3.98 25.40 7.64
CA MET A 204 -5.05 24.56 7.07
C MET A 204 -5.34 24.88 5.59
N ARG A 205 -4.28 25.14 4.81
CA ARG A 205 -4.40 25.63 3.43
C ARG A 205 -5.00 24.58 2.49
N ASP A 206 -4.63 23.32 2.67
CA ASP A 206 -4.98 22.24 1.75
C ASP A 206 -6.40 21.74 1.99
N THR A 207 -6.80 21.58 3.25
CA THR A 207 -8.19 21.33 3.65
C THR A 207 -9.13 22.47 3.23
N THR A 208 -8.69 23.74 3.38
CA THR A 208 -9.45 24.91 2.89
C THR A 208 -9.57 24.92 1.37
N TYR A 209 -8.51 24.52 0.65
CA TYR A 209 -8.54 24.37 -0.80
C TYR A 209 -9.59 23.34 -1.21
N ILE A 210 -9.59 22.15 -0.60
CA ILE A 210 -10.58 21.09 -0.88
C ILE A 210 -11.99 21.63 -0.65
N LYS A 211 -12.27 22.23 0.51
CA LYS A 211 -13.59 22.81 0.83
C LYS A 211 -14.08 23.79 -0.22
N ARG A 212 -13.19 24.65 -0.72
CA ARG A 212 -13.53 25.62 -1.76
C ARG A 212 -13.87 24.96 -3.09
N ILE A 213 -13.20 23.88 -3.45
CA ILE A 213 -13.38 23.18 -4.73
C ILE A 213 -14.57 22.23 -4.70
N THR A 214 -14.73 21.48 -3.62
CA THR A 214 -15.67 20.34 -3.53
C THR A 214 -16.91 20.65 -2.69
N GLY A 215 -16.87 21.68 -1.83
CA GLY A 215 -17.89 21.95 -0.81
C GLY A 215 -17.77 21.08 0.43
N LYS A 216 -16.78 20.17 0.49
CA LYS A 216 -16.58 19.16 1.53
C LYS A 216 -15.21 19.29 2.18
N GLU A 217 -15.07 18.80 3.41
CA GLU A 217 -13.77 18.68 4.10
C GLU A 217 -13.41 17.20 4.28
N PRO A 218 -12.11 16.83 4.27
CA PRO A 218 -11.70 15.47 4.56
C PRO A 218 -12.15 15.07 5.96
N ALA A 219 -12.46 13.80 6.17
CA ALA A 219 -12.78 13.26 7.49
C ALA A 219 -11.53 13.11 8.37
N LEU A 220 -10.38 12.83 7.75
CA LEU A 220 -9.11 12.56 8.41
C LEU A 220 -8.09 13.69 8.11
N LEU A 221 -7.45 14.20 9.16
CA LEU A 221 -6.38 15.19 9.07
C LEU A 221 -5.04 14.55 9.42
N GLY A 222 -4.11 14.60 8.48
CA GLY A 222 -2.71 14.20 8.67
C GLY A 222 -1.84 15.38 9.09
N LEU A 223 -1.01 15.16 10.11
CA LEU A 223 -0.10 16.14 10.72
C LEU A 223 1.27 15.52 11.02
N ASP A 224 2.24 16.32 11.42
CA ASP A 224 3.62 15.85 11.55
C ASP A 224 4.31 16.35 12.83
N LEU A 225 4.90 15.41 13.59
CA LEU A 225 5.67 15.75 14.79
C LEU A 225 7.12 16.17 14.49
N MET A 226 7.50 16.29 13.21
CA MET A 226 8.83 16.67 12.72
C MET A 226 9.45 17.82 13.53
N ASP A 227 8.77 18.96 13.60
CA ASP A 227 9.27 20.20 14.24
C ASP A 227 9.22 20.17 15.78
N TYR A 228 8.80 19.06 16.39
CA TYR A 228 9.02 18.79 17.82
C TYR A 228 10.27 17.96 18.09
N SER A 229 10.96 17.43 17.06
CA SER A 229 12.22 16.71 17.22
C SER A 229 13.25 17.62 17.90
N PRO A 230 13.90 17.21 19.02
CA PRO A 230 14.83 18.07 19.74
C PRO A 230 15.93 18.69 18.87
N SER A 231 16.47 17.93 17.92
CA SER A 231 17.49 18.43 16.99
C SER A 231 17.03 19.62 16.12
N ARG A 232 15.72 19.73 15.82
CA ARG A 232 15.12 20.87 15.13
C ARG A 232 14.70 21.97 16.10
N VAL A 233 14.21 21.61 17.29
CA VAL A 233 13.83 22.59 18.33
C VAL A 233 15.04 23.40 18.79
N GLU A 234 16.20 22.74 18.95
CA GLU A 234 17.49 23.38 19.22
C GLU A 234 17.88 24.44 18.18
N ARG A 235 17.32 24.34 16.96
CA ARG A 235 17.53 25.25 15.83
C ARG A 235 16.36 26.20 15.59
N GLY A 236 15.41 26.26 16.52
CA GLY A 236 14.37 27.29 16.59
C GLY A 236 13.06 26.95 15.88
N THR A 237 12.86 25.71 15.44
CA THR A 237 11.55 25.27 14.90
C THR A 237 10.46 25.34 15.96
N LYS A 238 9.22 25.53 15.50
CA LYS A 238 8.01 25.55 16.32
C LYS A 238 6.89 24.90 15.52
N SER A 239 6.01 24.18 16.20
CA SER A 239 4.84 23.56 15.59
C SER A 239 3.55 23.92 16.34
N GLN A 240 2.46 23.98 15.58
CA GLN A 240 1.09 24.14 16.08
C GLN A 240 0.22 22.91 15.76
N ASP A 241 0.84 21.80 15.38
CA ASP A 241 0.11 20.63 14.91
C ASP A 241 -0.69 19.97 16.03
N ILE A 242 -0.23 20.03 17.29
CA ILE A 242 -1.01 19.54 18.44
C ILE A 242 -2.28 20.35 18.63
N GLU A 243 -2.20 21.68 18.53
CA GLU A 243 -3.38 22.55 18.60
C GLU A 243 -4.33 22.30 17.42
N ALA A 244 -3.80 22.14 16.19
CA ALA A 244 -4.60 21.83 15.01
C ALA A 244 -5.34 20.49 15.15
N ALA A 245 -4.67 19.46 15.67
CA ALA A 245 -5.26 18.15 15.95
C ALA A 245 -6.43 18.24 16.94
N ILE A 246 -6.24 18.95 18.05
CA ILE A 246 -7.28 19.14 19.07
C ILE A 246 -8.50 19.86 18.46
N GLU A 247 -8.30 20.93 17.70
CA GLU A 247 -9.39 21.67 17.07
C GLU A 247 -10.11 20.85 15.98
N TRP A 248 -9.37 20.02 15.23
CA TRP A 248 -9.97 19.11 14.26
C TRP A 248 -10.82 18.04 14.95
N HIS A 249 -10.30 17.44 16.02
CA HIS A 249 -11.00 16.43 16.80
C HIS A 249 -12.29 16.97 17.45
N LYS A 250 -12.28 18.22 17.94
CA LYS A 250 -13.50 18.88 18.48
C LYS A 250 -14.63 19.00 17.46
N ARG A 251 -14.32 18.94 16.16
CA ARG A 251 -15.29 18.90 15.07
C ARG A 251 -15.73 17.47 14.71
N GLY A 252 -15.33 16.46 15.50
CA GLY A 252 -15.56 15.05 15.20
C GLY A 252 -14.60 14.46 14.16
N GLY A 253 -13.57 15.21 13.76
CA GLY A 253 -12.59 14.75 12.78
C GLY A 253 -11.61 13.71 13.35
N ILE A 254 -11.08 12.87 12.46
CA ILE A 254 -10.05 11.88 12.78
C ILE A 254 -8.67 12.52 12.64
N VAL A 255 -7.75 12.19 13.54
CA VAL A 255 -6.38 12.72 13.53
C VAL A 255 -5.38 11.60 13.26
N ALA A 256 -4.46 11.85 12.33
CA ALA A 256 -3.29 11.01 12.06
C ALA A 256 -2.00 11.82 12.23
N PHE A 257 -0.99 11.21 12.83
CA PHE A 257 0.34 11.79 12.95
C PHE A 257 1.38 10.87 12.32
N THR A 258 2.20 11.45 11.44
CA THR A 258 3.52 10.92 11.10
C THR A 258 4.59 11.65 11.91
N TRP A 259 5.83 11.15 11.82
CA TRP A 259 6.98 11.83 12.39
C TRP A 259 8.18 11.72 11.45
N HIS A 260 8.46 12.79 10.70
CA HIS A 260 9.76 12.93 10.04
C HIS A 260 10.85 13.18 11.08
N TRP A 261 11.29 12.09 11.72
CA TRP A 261 12.22 12.14 12.83
C TRP A 261 13.58 12.66 12.37
N ASN A 262 13.86 13.92 12.67
CA ASN A 262 15.15 14.51 12.34
C ASN A 262 16.22 13.94 13.27
N ALA A 263 17.22 13.25 12.73
CA ALA A 263 18.18 12.49 13.52
C ALA A 263 18.75 13.30 14.70
N PRO A 264 18.93 12.70 15.88
CA PRO A 264 19.31 13.43 17.08
C PRO A 264 20.70 14.07 16.99
N LYS A 265 21.60 13.47 16.19
CA LYS A 265 22.96 13.94 15.95
C LYS A 265 23.44 13.55 14.54
N GLY A 266 24.66 13.97 14.19
CA GLY A 266 25.31 13.60 12.93
C GLY A 266 24.77 14.32 11.69
N LEU A 267 24.03 15.42 11.91
CA LEU A 267 23.38 16.22 10.88
C LEU A 267 24.36 16.96 9.97
N GLU A 268 23.82 17.51 8.89
CA GLU A 268 24.55 18.27 7.87
C GLU A 268 25.58 17.43 7.12
N ALA A 269 25.33 16.12 7.06
CA ALA A 269 26.13 15.19 6.28
C ALA A 269 26.00 15.48 4.77
N ASN A 270 27.05 15.17 4.01
CA ASN A 270 27.08 15.25 2.55
C ASN A 270 26.68 16.62 1.96
N GLY A 271 26.86 17.71 2.72
CA GLY A 271 26.49 19.06 2.29
C GLY A 271 24.99 19.35 2.30
N ARG A 272 24.19 18.48 2.91
CA ARG A 272 22.75 18.69 3.15
C ARG A 272 22.54 19.60 4.35
N GLU A 273 21.44 20.32 4.39
CA GLU A 273 21.09 21.18 5.50
C GLU A 273 20.48 20.40 6.67
N TRP A 274 20.63 20.90 7.90
CA TRP A 274 20.15 20.24 9.11
C TRP A 274 18.65 19.92 9.12
N TRP A 275 17.84 20.71 8.42
CA TRP A 275 16.38 20.56 8.33
C TRP A 275 15.96 19.41 7.42
N SER A 276 16.91 18.79 6.73
CA SER A 276 16.71 17.56 5.95
C SER A 276 17.16 16.30 6.71
N GLY A 277 17.51 16.44 8.00
CA GLY A 277 18.17 15.45 8.85
C GLY A 277 17.41 14.16 9.14
N PHE A 278 16.19 14.02 8.65
CA PHE A 278 15.46 12.76 8.63
C PHE A 278 15.93 11.84 7.49
N TYR A 279 16.50 12.39 6.41
CA TYR A 279 17.08 11.60 5.33
C TYR A 279 18.41 10.96 5.71
N THR A 280 18.61 9.71 5.28
CA THR A 280 19.86 8.96 5.37
C THR A 280 21.05 9.74 4.81
N ASP A 281 20.88 10.43 3.68
CA ASP A 281 21.97 11.21 3.06
C ASP A 281 22.33 12.49 3.84
N ALA A 282 21.45 12.95 4.74
CA ALA A 282 21.64 14.18 5.52
C ALA A 282 22.17 13.95 6.94
N THR A 283 22.40 12.69 7.32
CA THR A 283 22.95 12.34 8.64
C THR A 283 23.96 11.18 8.59
N HIS A 284 24.93 11.19 9.50
CA HIS A 284 25.81 10.05 9.77
C HIS A 284 25.31 9.17 10.93
N PHE A 285 24.09 9.37 11.41
CA PHE A 285 23.51 8.59 12.50
C PHE A 285 23.35 7.11 12.13
N ASP A 286 23.87 6.22 12.97
CA ASP A 286 23.83 4.77 12.75
C ASP A 286 22.89 4.12 13.77
N VAL A 287 21.64 3.88 13.36
CA VAL A 287 20.62 3.29 14.23
C VAL A 287 21.00 1.90 14.72
N ALA A 288 21.69 1.08 13.91
CA ALA A 288 22.07 -0.26 14.32
C ALA A 288 23.15 -0.21 15.42
N ALA A 289 24.14 0.68 15.27
CA ALA A 289 25.16 0.88 16.29
C ALA A 289 24.56 1.45 17.59
N ALA A 290 23.62 2.39 17.48
CA ALA A 290 22.94 2.98 18.63
C ALA A 290 22.14 1.92 19.42
N LEU A 291 21.35 1.09 18.73
CA LEU A 291 20.55 0.04 19.37
C LEU A 291 21.39 -1.09 19.98
N ALA A 292 22.56 -1.39 19.39
CA ALA A 292 23.47 -2.41 19.91
C ALA A 292 24.13 -2.07 21.26
N ASP A 293 24.12 -0.79 21.67
CA ASP A 293 24.69 -0.33 22.94
C ASP A 293 23.73 0.62 23.69
N PRO A 294 22.85 0.07 24.56
CA PRO A 294 21.90 0.87 25.34
C PRO A 294 22.52 1.91 26.28
N GLU A 295 23.79 1.75 26.65
CA GLU A 295 24.52 2.71 27.49
C GLU A 295 25.19 3.82 26.68
N SER A 296 25.17 3.72 25.35
CA SER A 296 25.75 4.72 24.45
C SER A 296 24.99 6.04 24.48
N GLU A 297 25.71 7.14 24.21
CA GLU A 297 25.09 8.46 24.02
C GLU A 297 23.99 8.41 22.94
N ASP A 298 24.17 7.62 21.89
CA ASP A 298 23.29 7.57 20.73
C ASP A 298 21.95 6.96 21.08
N TYR A 299 21.97 5.88 21.88
CA TYR A 299 20.76 5.29 22.43
C TYR A 299 20.04 6.25 23.38
N GLN A 300 20.78 6.95 24.25
CA GLN A 300 20.18 7.92 25.17
C GLN A 300 19.56 9.11 24.42
N LEU A 301 20.14 9.52 23.29
CA LEU A 301 19.58 10.53 22.41
C LEU A 301 18.33 10.05 21.66
N ILE A 302 18.27 8.77 21.25
CA ILE A 302 17.03 8.14 20.76
C ILE A 302 15.94 8.26 21.82
N LEU A 303 16.21 7.84 23.06
CA LEU A 303 15.23 7.94 24.15
C LEU A 303 14.79 9.38 24.43
N ARG A 304 15.73 10.34 24.44
CA ARG A 304 15.43 11.78 24.59
C ARG A 304 14.40 12.24 23.56
N ASP A 305 14.62 11.89 22.29
CA ASP A 305 13.74 12.30 21.21
C ASP A 305 12.35 11.65 21.35
N ILE A 306 12.29 10.35 21.64
CA ILE A 306 11.03 9.65 21.91
C ILE A 306 10.28 10.29 23.07
N ASP A 307 10.96 10.62 24.16
CA ASP A 307 10.37 11.24 25.35
C ASP A 307 9.84 12.65 25.04
N ALA A 308 10.53 13.42 24.19
CA ALA A 308 10.06 14.73 23.73
C ALA A 308 8.77 14.64 22.91
N ILE A 309 8.66 13.61 22.05
CA ILE A 309 7.45 13.31 21.30
C ILE A 309 6.33 12.79 22.21
N ALA A 310 6.66 11.96 23.19
CA ALA A 310 5.70 11.44 24.17
C ALA A 310 4.99 12.58 24.91
N LEU A 311 5.71 13.67 25.24
CA LEU A 311 5.10 14.86 25.85
C LEU A 311 4.02 15.49 24.95
N GLN A 312 4.19 15.47 23.63
CA GLN A 312 3.19 16.03 22.70
C GLN A 312 1.99 15.10 22.55
N LEU A 313 2.23 13.80 22.37
CA LEU A 313 1.18 12.79 22.31
C LEU A 313 0.37 12.72 23.60
N LYS A 314 1.01 12.98 24.76
CA LYS A 314 0.35 13.05 26.06
C LYS A 314 -0.66 14.20 26.13
N ARG A 315 -0.34 15.35 25.53
CA ARG A 315 -1.29 16.48 25.44
C ARG A 315 -2.55 16.10 24.66
N LEU A 316 -2.41 15.31 23.59
CA LEU A 316 -3.55 14.78 22.84
C LEU A 316 -4.38 13.80 23.68
N GLN A 317 -3.72 12.88 24.40
CA GLN A 317 -4.41 11.95 25.29
C GLN A 317 -5.19 12.69 26.41
N ASP A 318 -4.59 13.72 26.99
CA ASP A 318 -5.22 14.49 28.07
C ASP A 318 -6.47 15.27 27.60
N GLU A 319 -6.53 15.58 26.30
CA GLU A 319 -7.71 16.16 25.62
C GLU A 319 -8.65 15.09 25.02
N GLY A 320 -8.41 13.81 25.29
CA GLY A 320 -9.25 12.70 24.80
C GLY A 320 -9.10 12.40 23.31
N VAL A 321 -8.07 12.91 22.63
CA VAL A 321 -7.88 12.74 21.18
C VAL A 321 -7.24 11.38 20.90
N PRO A 322 -7.91 10.43 20.20
CA PRO A 322 -7.28 9.23 19.68
C PRO A 322 -6.47 9.55 18.41
N VAL A 323 -5.33 8.87 18.25
CA VAL A 323 -4.37 9.19 17.18
C VAL A 323 -4.05 7.94 16.36
N LEU A 324 -4.21 8.04 15.05
CA LEU A 324 -3.57 7.13 14.10
C LEU A 324 -2.08 7.46 14.05
N TRP A 325 -1.28 6.69 14.79
CA TRP A 325 0.13 6.94 15.01
C TRP A 325 0.99 6.12 14.03
N ARG A 326 1.64 6.81 13.09
CA ARG A 326 2.43 6.21 12.01
C ARG A 326 3.90 6.65 12.09
N PRO A 327 4.68 6.19 13.09
CA PRO A 327 6.11 6.49 13.17
C PRO A 327 6.91 5.65 12.18
N LEU A 328 8.18 6.01 11.96
CA LEU A 328 9.14 5.23 11.16
C LEU A 328 8.61 4.86 9.77
N HIS A 329 7.87 5.77 9.13
CA HIS A 329 7.23 5.51 7.84
C HIS A 329 8.24 5.28 6.72
N GLU A 330 7.79 4.60 5.65
CA GLU A 330 8.58 4.29 4.45
C GLU A 330 9.93 3.60 4.73
N ALA A 331 10.02 2.84 5.82
CA ALA A 331 11.28 2.26 6.30
C ALA A 331 11.99 1.42 5.23
N GLU A 332 11.23 0.64 4.46
CA GLU A 332 11.78 -0.27 3.43
C GLU A 332 12.50 0.46 2.29
N GLY A 333 12.20 1.75 2.08
CA GLY A 333 12.88 2.57 1.08
C GLY A 333 14.32 2.94 1.46
N GLY A 334 14.66 2.91 2.75
CA GLY A 334 16.01 3.19 3.27
C GLY A 334 16.49 4.64 3.11
N TRP A 335 15.67 5.53 2.54
CA TRP A 335 16.00 6.95 2.39
C TRP A 335 15.87 7.74 3.70
N PHE A 336 15.18 7.21 4.70
CA PHE A 336 15.19 7.75 6.05
C PHE A 336 16.13 6.96 6.97
N TRP A 337 16.73 7.64 7.95
CA TRP A 337 17.81 7.06 8.75
C TRP A 337 17.39 5.81 9.55
N TRP A 338 16.11 5.70 9.91
CA TRP A 338 15.58 4.52 10.61
C TRP A 338 15.52 3.26 9.74
N GLY A 339 15.44 3.42 8.41
CA GLY A 339 15.51 2.33 7.44
C GLY A 339 16.91 2.06 6.88
N ALA A 340 17.89 2.93 7.15
CA ALA A 340 19.20 2.89 6.50
C ALA A 340 20.04 1.64 6.77
N LYS A 341 19.72 0.88 7.82
CA LYS A 341 20.48 -0.29 8.29
C LYS A 341 19.72 -1.61 8.14
N GLY A 342 18.68 -1.61 7.30
CA GLY A 342 17.88 -2.79 6.99
C GLY A 342 16.76 -3.05 8.00
N ALA A 343 16.03 -4.14 7.75
CA ALA A 343 14.78 -4.44 8.45
C ALA A 343 14.94 -4.69 9.96
N GLU A 344 15.98 -5.41 10.40
CA GLU A 344 16.11 -5.79 11.82
C GLU A 344 16.29 -4.58 12.77
N PRO A 345 17.22 -3.64 12.53
CA PRO A 345 17.32 -2.43 13.35
C PRO A 345 16.03 -1.59 13.33
N CYS A 346 15.33 -1.52 12.20
CA CYS A 346 14.05 -0.80 12.13
C CYS A 346 12.97 -1.46 12.99
N LYS A 347 12.84 -2.80 12.96
CA LYS A 347 11.90 -3.55 13.80
C LYS A 347 12.24 -3.42 15.28
N GLU A 348 13.52 -3.40 15.64
CA GLU A 348 13.96 -3.15 17.01
C GLU A 348 13.60 -1.73 17.47
N LEU A 349 13.83 -0.72 16.63
CA LEU A 349 13.43 0.67 16.92
C LEU A 349 11.91 0.82 17.05
N TRP A 350 11.12 0.14 16.21
CA TRP A 350 9.67 0.12 16.30
C TRP A 350 9.19 -0.43 17.66
N LYS A 351 9.77 -1.57 18.09
CA LYS A 351 9.46 -2.16 19.40
C LYS A 351 9.89 -1.26 20.55
N LEU A 352 11.05 -0.61 20.44
CA LEU A 352 11.49 0.40 21.42
C LEU A 352 10.49 1.55 21.54
N LEU A 353 10.01 2.10 20.41
CA LEU A 353 8.95 3.11 20.40
C LEU A 353 7.69 2.59 21.09
N TYR A 354 7.24 1.37 20.77
CA TYR A 354 6.06 0.78 21.38
C TYR A 354 6.19 0.67 22.90
N HIS A 355 7.26 0.04 23.39
CA HIS A 355 7.50 -0.09 24.83
C HIS A 355 7.65 1.29 25.51
N ARG A 356 8.36 2.23 24.88
CA ARG A 356 8.58 3.55 25.49
C ARG A 356 7.30 4.39 25.52
N LEU A 357 6.54 4.45 24.43
CA LEU A 357 5.32 5.26 24.35
C LEU A 357 4.14 4.60 25.08
N THR A 358 3.87 3.33 24.78
CA THR A 358 2.69 2.61 25.30
C THR A 358 2.90 2.17 26.75
N GLU A 359 4.02 1.52 27.07
CA GLU A 359 4.20 0.90 28.39
C GLU A 359 4.87 1.83 29.41
N HIS A 360 5.88 2.61 29.00
CA HIS A 360 6.57 3.52 29.93
C HIS A 360 5.78 4.83 30.12
N HIS A 361 5.40 5.51 29.03
CA HIS A 361 4.66 6.78 29.09
C HIS A 361 3.13 6.61 29.24
N GLN A 362 2.60 5.38 29.15
CA GLN A 362 1.17 5.08 29.30
C GLN A 362 0.30 5.87 28.30
N LEU A 363 0.81 5.99 27.06
CA LEU A 363 0.08 6.55 25.94
C LEU A 363 -0.85 5.49 25.35
N ASN A 364 -2.09 5.52 25.83
CA ASN A 364 -3.15 4.57 25.52
C ASN A 364 -4.14 5.11 24.47
N ASN A 365 -3.91 6.30 23.93
CA ASN A 365 -4.72 6.89 22.85
C ASN A 365 -4.18 6.61 21.44
N LEU A 366 -3.09 5.83 21.31
CA LEU A 366 -2.43 5.55 20.03
C LEU A 366 -2.97 4.27 19.38
N ILE A 367 -3.27 4.35 18.09
CA ILE A 367 -3.51 3.23 17.19
C ILE A 367 -2.30 3.14 16.25
N TRP A 368 -1.55 2.05 16.33
CA TRP A 368 -0.26 1.89 15.67
C TRP A 368 -0.40 1.49 14.20
N VAL A 369 0.06 2.36 13.30
CA VAL A 369 -0.04 2.20 11.84
C VAL A 369 1.33 1.89 11.26
N TRP A 370 1.55 0.66 10.81
CA TRP A 370 2.79 0.24 10.14
C TRP A 370 2.80 0.67 8.67
N ASN A 371 3.96 1.03 8.12
CA ASN A 371 4.07 1.56 6.75
C ASN A 371 5.19 0.88 5.95
N SER A 372 4.89 -0.31 5.45
CA SER A 372 5.72 -1.07 4.51
C SER A 372 4.91 -2.29 4.04
N ILE A 373 5.03 -2.62 2.76
CA ILE A 373 4.34 -3.79 2.17
C ILE A 373 5.16 -5.08 2.32
N SER A 374 6.44 -4.98 2.69
CA SER A 374 7.36 -6.10 2.77
C SER A 374 7.22 -6.88 4.08
N PRO A 375 6.96 -8.21 4.03
CA PRO A 375 6.96 -9.06 5.21
C PRO A 375 8.29 -9.07 5.98
N GLU A 376 9.42 -8.79 5.32
CA GLU A 376 10.74 -8.75 5.96
C GLU A 376 10.83 -7.64 7.02
N TRP A 377 10.17 -6.52 6.76
CA TRP A 377 10.19 -5.31 7.59
C TRP A 377 9.10 -5.29 8.67
N TYR A 378 8.12 -6.19 8.58
CA TYR A 378 6.98 -6.21 9.48
C TYR A 378 7.38 -6.53 10.94
N PRO A 379 7.06 -5.67 11.93
CA PRO A 379 7.55 -5.82 13.30
C PRO A 379 6.83 -6.91 14.12
N GLY A 380 5.66 -7.37 13.67
CA GLY A 380 4.84 -8.40 14.32
C GLY A 380 3.41 -7.94 14.62
N ASP A 381 2.47 -8.88 14.63
CA ASP A 381 1.04 -8.60 14.82
C ASP A 381 0.69 -7.99 16.19
N GLU A 382 1.55 -8.21 17.18
CA GLU A 382 1.44 -7.70 18.55
C GLU A 382 1.90 -6.24 18.69
N TYR A 383 2.50 -5.65 17.65
CA TYR A 383 3.00 -4.28 17.66
C TYR A 383 2.35 -3.37 16.61
N VAL A 384 1.32 -3.85 15.90
CA VAL A 384 0.67 -3.11 14.80
C VAL A 384 -0.85 -3.27 14.88
N ASP A 385 -1.61 -2.17 14.82
CA ASP A 385 -3.07 -2.20 14.70
C ASP A 385 -3.51 -2.22 13.24
N ILE A 386 -2.89 -1.37 12.40
CA ILE A 386 -3.25 -1.13 11.00
C ILE A 386 -2.00 -1.20 10.12
N VAL A 387 -2.12 -1.73 8.91
CA VAL A 387 -1.03 -1.74 7.92
C VAL A 387 -1.30 -0.73 6.82
N SER A 388 -0.26 -0.13 6.28
CA SER A 388 -0.37 0.91 5.27
C SER A 388 0.80 0.90 4.31
N CYS A 389 0.64 1.64 3.22
CA CYS A 389 1.73 2.04 2.34
C CYS A 389 1.50 3.46 1.83
N ASP A 390 2.57 4.03 1.28
CA ASP A 390 2.59 5.36 0.67
C ASP A 390 2.73 5.17 -0.84
N ILE A 391 1.79 5.74 -1.61
CA ILE A 391 1.68 5.48 -3.06
C ILE A 391 1.71 6.76 -3.87
N TYR A 392 2.82 6.94 -4.59
CA TYR A 392 3.02 8.06 -5.51
C TYR A 392 3.09 7.54 -6.95
N THR A 393 1.96 7.60 -7.65
CA THR A 393 1.81 7.24 -9.08
C THR A 393 2.29 8.39 -9.99
N GLN A 394 1.95 8.34 -11.29
CA GLN A 394 2.10 9.54 -12.12
C GLN A 394 1.03 10.57 -11.76
N PRO A 395 1.29 11.88 -11.93
CA PRO A 395 0.25 12.91 -11.79
C PRO A 395 -0.97 12.57 -12.65
N LEU A 396 -2.18 12.81 -12.09
CA LEU A 396 -3.47 12.51 -12.74
C LEU A 396 -3.73 11.02 -13.00
N SER A 397 -3.03 10.13 -12.31
CA SER A 397 -3.29 8.68 -12.32
C SER A 397 -4.08 8.27 -11.08
N TYR A 398 -5.32 7.82 -11.29
CA TYR A 398 -6.30 7.55 -10.24
C TYR A 398 -6.59 6.05 -10.03
N GLY A 399 -5.67 5.18 -10.45
CA GLY A 399 -5.80 3.73 -10.28
C GLY A 399 -5.93 3.33 -8.80
N PRO A 400 -6.61 2.20 -8.49
CA PRO A 400 -6.92 1.83 -7.12
C PRO A 400 -5.75 1.18 -6.36
N SER A 401 -4.59 0.99 -7.00
CA SER A 401 -3.40 0.33 -6.42
C SER A 401 -3.74 -1.03 -5.78
N ALA A 402 -4.54 -1.83 -6.50
CA ALA A 402 -5.09 -3.08 -6.01
C ALA A 402 -4.02 -4.12 -5.65
N ALA A 403 -2.86 -4.08 -6.32
CA ALA A 403 -1.75 -5.00 -6.04
C ALA A 403 -1.12 -4.73 -4.66
N GLU A 404 -0.88 -3.46 -4.32
CA GLU A 404 -0.37 -3.04 -3.02
C GLU A 404 -1.39 -3.37 -1.91
N PHE A 405 -2.67 -3.14 -2.19
CA PHE A 405 -3.77 -3.51 -1.30
C PHE A 405 -3.77 -5.02 -0.97
N GLU A 406 -3.67 -5.88 -1.99
CA GLU A 406 -3.63 -7.35 -1.80
C GLU A 406 -2.39 -7.80 -1.01
N ARG A 407 -1.22 -7.18 -1.23
CA ARG A 407 -0.02 -7.50 -0.47
C ARG A 407 -0.17 -7.16 1.01
N LEU A 408 -0.76 -6.00 1.31
CA LEU A 408 -1.03 -5.59 2.69
C LEU A 408 -2.04 -6.49 3.40
N LEU A 409 -3.07 -6.97 2.68
CA LEU A 409 -4.02 -7.95 3.25
C LEU A 409 -3.35 -9.26 3.69
N GLN A 410 -2.20 -9.59 3.10
CA GLN A 410 -1.42 -10.79 3.39
C GLN A 410 -0.29 -10.53 4.39
N LEU A 411 -0.16 -9.30 4.91
CA LEU A 411 0.90 -8.93 5.83
C LEU A 411 0.53 -9.35 7.26
N GLY A 412 1.40 -10.16 7.88
CA GLY A 412 1.16 -10.73 9.21
C GLY A 412 0.30 -12.00 9.18
N GLU A 413 0.06 -12.59 10.35
CA GLU A 413 -0.77 -13.79 10.49
C GLU A 413 -2.25 -13.43 10.70
N ARG A 414 -2.51 -12.23 11.25
CA ARG A 414 -3.84 -11.70 11.54
C ARG A 414 -4.20 -10.62 10.52
N PRO A 415 -5.33 -10.76 9.80
CA PRO A 415 -5.80 -9.70 8.92
C PRO A 415 -6.01 -8.37 9.65
N LYS A 416 -5.49 -7.29 9.06
CA LYS A 416 -5.60 -5.93 9.57
C LYS A 416 -6.29 -5.04 8.55
N ILE A 417 -6.81 -3.91 9.02
CA ILE A 417 -7.24 -2.83 8.13
C ILE A 417 -6.02 -2.41 7.29
N VAL A 418 -6.25 -2.15 6.01
CA VAL A 418 -5.21 -1.66 5.10
C VAL A 418 -5.53 -0.24 4.65
N ALA A 419 -4.52 0.62 4.63
CA ALA A 419 -4.71 2.03 4.35
C ALA A 419 -3.66 2.59 3.39
N MET A 420 -4.07 3.59 2.62
CA MET A 420 -3.18 4.38 1.79
C MET A 420 -2.80 5.62 2.62
N ALA A 421 -1.74 5.46 3.43
CA ALA A 421 -1.39 6.44 4.45
C ALA A 421 -0.77 7.71 3.88
N GLU A 422 -0.18 7.64 2.69
CA GLU A 422 0.07 8.79 1.84
C GLU A 422 -0.27 8.45 0.40
N ASN A 423 -0.75 9.43 -0.37
CA ASN A 423 -0.92 9.26 -1.79
C ASN A 423 -0.69 10.54 -2.61
N GLY A 424 -0.33 10.33 -3.87
CA GLY A 424 -0.35 11.36 -4.91
C GLY A 424 -1.75 11.55 -5.49
N GLY A 425 -2.04 10.88 -6.62
CA GLY A 425 -3.39 10.82 -7.17
C GLY A 425 -4.33 10.07 -6.23
N ILE A 426 -5.55 10.59 -6.02
CA ILE A 426 -6.56 9.95 -5.18
C ILE A 426 -7.19 8.81 -5.98
N PRO A 427 -7.26 7.58 -5.43
CA PRO A 427 -7.94 6.48 -6.10
C PRO A 427 -9.38 6.82 -6.49
N ASP A 428 -9.74 6.51 -7.73
CA ASP A 428 -11.12 6.57 -8.18
C ASP A 428 -12.00 5.59 -7.35
N PRO A 429 -13.08 6.06 -6.68
CA PRO A 429 -13.90 5.21 -5.83
C PRO A 429 -14.63 4.08 -6.56
N ASP A 430 -15.02 4.29 -7.82
CA ASP A 430 -15.67 3.26 -8.64
C ASP A 430 -14.66 2.19 -9.03
N ALA A 431 -13.43 2.59 -9.40
CA ALA A 431 -12.34 1.65 -9.61
C ALA A 431 -11.99 0.88 -8.32
N ALA A 432 -11.90 1.56 -7.17
CA ALA A 432 -11.66 0.90 -5.89
C ALA A 432 -12.74 -0.16 -5.58
N GLN A 433 -14.01 0.16 -5.81
CA GLN A 433 -15.11 -0.78 -5.65
C GLN A 433 -15.05 -1.94 -6.65
N ALA A 434 -14.79 -1.66 -7.93
CA ALA A 434 -14.72 -2.66 -8.98
C ALA A 434 -13.62 -3.70 -8.70
N TYR A 435 -12.45 -3.25 -8.24
CA TYR A 435 -11.33 -4.13 -7.88
C TYR A 435 -11.50 -4.77 -6.49
N GLY A 436 -12.33 -4.20 -5.62
CA GLY A 436 -12.45 -4.59 -4.21
C GLY A 436 -11.31 -4.04 -3.35
N ALA A 437 -10.49 -3.13 -3.89
CA ALA A 437 -9.41 -2.43 -3.21
C ALA A 437 -9.96 -1.28 -2.36
N MET A 438 -10.85 -1.63 -1.43
CA MET A 438 -11.56 -0.69 -0.56
C MET A 438 -10.68 -0.30 0.64
N TRP A 439 -9.73 0.59 0.38
CA TRP A 439 -8.82 1.18 1.37
C TRP A 439 -9.57 1.76 2.58
N GLY A 440 -9.03 1.57 3.80
CA GLY A 440 -9.61 2.16 5.00
C GLY A 440 -9.67 3.69 4.93
N TRP A 441 -8.61 4.31 4.39
CA TRP A 441 -8.58 5.71 3.99
C TRP A 441 -7.55 5.92 2.88
N PHE A 442 -7.67 7.07 2.20
CA PHE A 442 -6.58 7.70 1.48
C PHE A 442 -6.15 8.97 2.23
N MET A 443 -4.90 9.40 2.10
CA MET A 443 -4.44 10.67 2.68
C MET A 443 -3.49 11.37 1.72
N THR A 444 -4.02 12.33 0.96
CA THR A 444 -3.24 12.98 -0.09
C THR A 444 -2.19 13.88 0.51
N TRP A 445 -0.97 13.83 -0.03
CA TRP A 445 0.10 14.68 0.44
C TRP A 445 -0.21 16.17 0.20
N ASN A 446 0.41 17.03 0.99
CA ASN A 446 0.13 18.46 0.98
C ASN A 446 0.64 19.14 -0.30
N GLY A 447 0.34 20.43 -0.43
CA GLY A 447 1.10 21.22 -1.37
C GLY A 447 0.70 20.99 -2.84
N ASP A 448 1.71 20.94 -3.69
CA ASP A 448 1.54 20.78 -5.13
C ASP A 448 1.13 19.34 -5.50
N ILE A 449 1.37 18.36 -4.62
CA ILE A 449 0.84 17.01 -4.83
C ILE A 449 -0.70 17.03 -4.89
N LEU A 450 -1.36 17.67 -3.92
CA LEU A 450 -2.81 17.83 -3.96
C LEU A 450 -3.29 18.57 -5.23
N ARG A 451 -2.57 19.60 -5.68
CA ARG A 451 -3.06 20.51 -6.73
C ARG A 451 -2.72 20.09 -8.15
N ASP A 452 -1.57 19.45 -8.35
CA ASP A 452 -1.05 19.12 -9.67
C ASP A 452 -1.31 17.66 -10.03
N TRP A 453 -1.57 16.78 -9.05
CA TRP A 453 -1.81 15.36 -9.28
C TRP A 453 -3.29 14.99 -9.22
N ASN A 454 -4.14 15.91 -8.75
CA ASN A 454 -5.59 15.72 -8.65
C ASN A 454 -6.28 16.92 -9.28
N ASP A 455 -6.88 16.72 -10.45
CA ASP A 455 -7.65 17.78 -11.07
C ASP A 455 -8.92 18.10 -10.26
N SER A 456 -9.46 19.30 -10.48
CA SER A 456 -10.59 19.79 -9.69
C SER A 456 -11.90 19.03 -9.93
N GLU A 457 -12.05 18.36 -11.08
CA GLU A 457 -13.23 17.56 -11.39
C GLU A 457 -13.15 16.22 -10.65
N HIS A 458 -11.98 15.57 -10.67
CA HIS A 458 -11.70 14.39 -9.89
C HIS A 458 -11.92 14.63 -8.40
N LEU A 459 -11.38 15.72 -7.84
CA LEU A 459 -11.60 16.08 -6.44
C LEU A 459 -13.10 16.22 -6.10
N LYS A 460 -13.90 16.84 -6.97
CA LYS A 460 -15.35 16.96 -6.75
C LYS A 460 -16.03 15.60 -6.81
N ASN A 461 -15.65 14.75 -7.76
CA ASN A 461 -16.20 13.42 -7.92
C ASN A 461 -15.93 12.58 -6.67
N VAL A 462 -14.67 12.50 -6.23
CA VAL A 462 -14.27 11.73 -5.04
C VAL A 462 -14.99 12.23 -3.79
N TYR A 463 -14.90 13.52 -3.47
CA TYR A 463 -15.43 14.05 -2.20
C TYR A 463 -16.96 14.05 -2.12
N ASN A 464 -17.67 13.94 -3.24
CA ASN A 464 -19.13 13.79 -3.27
C ASN A 464 -19.58 12.37 -3.58
N HIS A 465 -18.65 11.41 -3.66
CA HIS A 465 -18.95 10.02 -3.96
C HIS A 465 -19.62 9.33 -2.75
N PRO A 466 -20.69 8.54 -2.93
CA PRO A 466 -21.39 7.86 -1.83
C PRO A 466 -20.55 6.82 -1.08
N LEU A 467 -19.41 6.39 -1.63
CA LEU A 467 -18.46 5.51 -0.93
C LEU A 467 -17.48 6.26 -0.04
N VAL A 468 -17.27 7.55 -0.28
CA VAL A 468 -16.27 8.33 0.44
C VAL A 468 -16.89 8.94 1.69
N ILE A 469 -16.18 8.91 2.81
CA ILE A 469 -16.61 9.52 4.07
C ILE A 469 -15.88 10.85 4.23
N THR A 470 -16.67 11.91 4.38
CA THR A 470 -16.20 13.30 4.60
C THR A 470 -16.54 13.79 6.01
N LEU A 471 -15.96 14.92 6.44
CA LEU A 471 -16.11 15.40 7.82
C LEU A 471 -17.57 15.58 8.26
N ASP A 472 -18.44 16.10 7.37
CA ASP A 472 -19.84 16.33 7.71
C ASP A 472 -20.61 15.02 7.99
N GLU A 473 -20.16 13.89 7.47
CA GLU A 473 -20.75 12.59 7.79
C GLU A 473 -20.31 12.06 9.16
N LEU A 474 -19.15 12.49 9.67
CA LEU A 474 -18.69 12.17 11.03
C LEU A 474 -19.42 13.03 12.07
N GLU A 475 -19.58 14.32 11.80
CA GLU A 475 -20.29 15.29 12.66
C GLU A 475 -21.71 14.82 13.00
N LEU A 476 -22.37 14.11 12.07
CA LEU A 476 -23.72 13.57 12.25
C LEU A 476 -23.79 12.28 13.10
N ARG A 477 -22.65 11.62 13.35
CA ARG A 477 -22.60 10.28 13.96
C ARG A 477 -22.03 10.25 15.38
N SER A 478 -21.43 11.34 15.87
CA SER A 478 -20.81 11.44 17.21
C SER A 478 -20.00 10.20 17.59
N ILE A 479 -18.88 9.98 16.87
CA ILE A 479 -18.00 8.80 17.05
C ILE A 479 -17.30 8.81 18.43
N PHE A 480 -17.16 9.99 19.04
CA PHE A 480 -16.44 10.24 20.28
C PHE A 480 -17.36 10.81 21.37
#